data_AF-A0A942LJ06-F1
#
_entry.id   AF-A0A942LJ06-F1
#
_cell.length_a   1.000
_cell.length_b   1.000
_cell.length_c   1.000
_cell.angle_alpha   90.00
_cell.angle_beta   90.00
_cell.angle_gamma   90.00
#
_symmetry.space_group_name_H-M   'P 1'
#
loop_
_entity.id
_entity.type
_entity.pdbx_description
1 polymer ?
#
loop_
_entity_poly.entity_id
_entity_poly.type
_entity_poly.pdbx_seq_one_letter_code
_entity_poly.pdbx_strand_id
1 'polypeptide(L)'
;MKNRLSVVAIALSTLVAGHALAADPAQAKTREQVRAELAQAQRNGDLIADGETGLRFNQVSPHLYSQATVAAVGKTRADVKAELAEARRNGDLIANGETGQRFNQLYPQSYAATRTAAPAGEALSQGKTRAQVKAELAQAVRNGDVIADGESGLRYNELFPSRYPQPTLAQGKSRDDVRAELVNPRAVTVN
;
A
#
# COMPACT_ATOMS: atom_id res chain seq x y z
N MET A 1 38.06 53.65 -53.40
CA MET A 1 37.40 53.07 -52.21
C MET A 1 35.95 53.53 -52.19
N LYS A 2 35.00 52.63 -51.99
CA LYS A 2 33.55 52.91 -51.98
C LYS A 2 32.97 52.53 -50.60
N ASN A 3 32.04 53.37 -50.13
CA ASN A 3 30.89 53.08 -49.26
C ASN A 3 31.11 53.00 -47.72
N ARG A 4 30.32 53.59 -46.81
CA ARG A 4 29.13 54.49 -46.82
C ARG A 4 29.07 55.28 -45.50
N LEU A 5 28.29 56.37 -45.52
CA LEU A 5 27.89 57.18 -44.37
C LEU A 5 27.14 56.37 -43.29
N SER A 6 27.36 56.71 -42.01
CA SER A 6 26.32 56.53 -40.98
C SER A 6 26.50 57.55 -39.84
N VAL A 7 25.56 58.49 -39.80
CA VAL A 7 25.26 59.44 -38.73
C VAL A 7 24.47 58.69 -37.67
N VAL A 8 24.75 58.87 -36.37
CA VAL A 8 23.76 59.17 -35.32
C VAL A 8 24.53 59.59 -34.06
N ALA A 9 24.50 60.89 -33.80
CA ALA A 9 24.59 61.45 -32.46
C ALA A 9 23.16 61.50 -31.89
N ILE A 10 22.95 61.06 -30.65
CA ILE A 10 21.94 61.59 -29.71
C ILE A 10 22.40 61.19 -28.30
N ALA A 11 22.75 62.21 -27.51
CA ALA A 11 22.95 62.14 -26.09
C ALA A 11 21.57 62.15 -25.39
N LEU A 12 21.34 61.25 -24.43
CA LEU A 12 20.19 61.27 -23.53
C LEU A 12 20.67 61.16 -22.07
N SER A 13 20.94 62.35 -21.53
CA SER A 13 20.56 62.86 -20.22
C SER A 13 20.01 61.86 -19.18
N THR A 14 20.79 61.76 -18.10
CA THR A 14 20.40 61.64 -16.68
C THR A 14 18.90 61.54 -16.34
N LEU A 15 18.50 60.42 -15.71
CA LEU A 15 17.44 60.42 -14.72
C LEU A 15 17.93 59.71 -13.45
N VAL A 16 18.32 60.52 -12.47
CA VAL A 16 18.42 60.12 -11.06
C VAL A 16 17.01 59.83 -10.57
N ALA A 17 16.71 58.57 -10.27
CA ALA A 17 15.63 58.21 -9.36
C ALA A 17 16.30 57.65 -8.10
N GLY A 18 16.23 58.42 -7.01
CA GLY A 18 16.81 58.10 -5.71
C GLY A 18 16.30 56.76 -5.20
N HIS A 19 17.22 55.83 -5.00
CA HIS A 19 16.97 54.61 -4.23
C HIS A 19 17.04 54.98 -2.75
N ALA A 20 15.94 55.50 -2.20
CA ALA A 20 15.76 55.57 -0.76
C ALA A 20 15.60 54.14 -0.24
N LEU A 21 16.72 53.50 0.13
CA LEU A 21 16.73 52.26 0.88
C LEU A 21 16.31 52.58 2.32
N ALA A 22 15.02 52.45 2.61
CA ALA A 22 14.48 52.51 3.96
C ALA A 22 13.75 51.20 4.26
N ALA A 23 14.29 50.47 5.25
CA ALA A 23 13.73 49.34 5.97
C ALA A 23 13.25 48.12 5.15
N ASP A 24 13.91 46.98 5.38
CA ASP A 24 13.44 45.62 5.07
C ASP A 24 11.92 45.45 5.28
N PRO A 25 11.13 45.30 4.20
CA PRO A 25 9.80 44.74 4.30
C PRO A 25 9.85 43.34 3.71
N ALA A 26 9.48 42.33 4.50
CA ALA A 26 9.00 41.07 3.94
C ALA A 26 8.19 41.37 2.67
N GLN A 27 8.67 40.85 1.52
CA GLN A 27 8.19 41.17 0.16
C GLN A 27 6.82 41.83 0.14
N ALA A 28 6.74 43.11 -0.22
CA ALA A 28 5.48 43.82 -0.34
C ALA A 28 4.50 42.96 -1.16
N LYS A 29 3.42 42.49 -0.52
CA LYS A 29 2.46 41.57 -1.15
C LYS A 29 1.92 42.19 -2.43
N THR A 30 1.86 41.40 -3.50
CA THR A 30 1.27 41.87 -4.76
C THR A 30 -0.23 42.08 -4.58
N ARG A 31 -0.85 42.97 -5.37
CA ARG A 31 -2.31 43.17 -5.34
C ARG A 31 -3.07 41.87 -5.61
N GLU A 32 -2.50 40.97 -6.40
CA GLU A 32 -3.07 39.64 -6.66
C GLU A 32 -3.04 38.76 -5.42
N GLN A 33 -1.93 38.75 -4.68
CA GLN A 33 -1.82 38.01 -3.41
C GLN A 33 -2.82 38.54 -2.39
N VAL A 34 -2.96 39.87 -2.26
CA VAL A 34 -3.95 40.48 -1.36
C VAL A 34 -5.39 40.10 -1.74
N ARG A 35 -5.71 40.08 -3.04
CA ARG A 35 -7.02 39.63 -3.53
C ARG A 35 -7.27 38.15 -3.25
N ALA A 36 -6.25 37.30 -3.41
CA ALA A 36 -6.33 35.89 -3.12
C ALA A 36 -6.57 35.64 -1.62
N GLU A 37 -5.85 36.35 -0.75
CA GLU A 37 -6.00 36.29 0.70
C GLU A 37 -7.38 36.77 1.17
N LEU A 38 -7.89 37.86 0.59
CA LEU A 38 -9.24 38.35 0.88
C LEU A 38 -10.31 37.33 0.46
N ALA A 39 -10.17 36.73 -0.73
CA ALA A 39 -11.08 35.70 -1.19
C ALA A 39 -11.02 34.43 -0.31
N GLN A 40 -9.83 34.07 0.21
CA GLN A 40 -9.68 32.99 1.17
C GLN A 40 -10.36 33.32 2.51
N ALA A 41 -10.14 34.52 3.04
CA ALA A 41 -10.78 34.98 4.28
C ALA A 41 -12.31 35.01 4.16
N GLN A 42 -12.85 35.39 3.00
CA GLN A 42 -14.29 35.31 2.70
C GLN A 42 -14.79 33.87 2.69
N ARG A 43 -14.09 32.94 2.00
CA ARG A 43 -14.49 31.53 1.93
C ARG A 43 -14.45 30.82 3.28
N ASN A 44 -13.48 31.17 4.12
CA ASN A 44 -13.28 30.55 5.42
C ASN A 44 -14.09 31.23 6.55
N GLY A 45 -14.73 32.37 6.24
CA GLY A 45 -15.47 33.15 7.23
C GLY A 45 -14.58 33.83 8.27
N ASP A 46 -13.31 34.11 7.94
CA ASP A 46 -12.33 34.72 8.85
C ASP A 46 -12.49 36.24 8.97
N LEU A 47 -13.33 36.84 8.13
CA LEU A 47 -13.67 38.25 8.24
C LEU A 47 -14.48 38.52 9.52
N ILE A 48 -14.28 39.70 10.09
CA ILE A 48 -15.04 40.17 11.24
C ILE A 48 -16.50 40.37 10.82
N ALA A 49 -17.40 39.69 11.52
CA ALA A 49 -18.86 39.79 11.32
C ALA A 49 -19.45 40.97 12.08
N ASP A 50 -18.87 41.28 13.24
CA ASP A 50 -19.31 42.37 14.12
C ASP A 50 -18.09 43.09 14.71
N GLY A 51 -18.04 44.40 14.49
CA GLY A 51 -16.93 45.26 14.93
C GLY A 51 -16.93 45.54 16.44
N GLU A 52 -18.04 45.33 17.14
CA GLU A 52 -18.13 45.55 18.59
C GLU A 52 -17.64 44.34 19.38
N THR A 53 -18.03 43.13 18.95
CA THR A 53 -17.65 41.86 19.60
C THR A 53 -16.34 41.27 19.05
N GLY A 54 -15.91 41.69 17.86
CA GLY A 54 -14.74 41.13 17.18
C GLY A 54 -14.94 39.68 16.72
N LEU A 55 -16.18 39.19 16.71
CA LEU A 55 -16.51 37.85 16.27
C LEU A 55 -16.36 37.71 14.76
N ARG A 56 -15.90 36.54 14.32
CA ARG A 56 -15.73 36.20 12.90
C ARG A 56 -16.99 35.54 12.34
N PHE A 57 -17.20 35.64 11.03
CA PHE A 57 -18.36 35.01 10.38
C PHE A 57 -18.43 33.49 10.58
N ASN A 58 -17.29 32.80 10.65
CA ASN A 58 -17.22 31.37 10.94
C ASN A 58 -17.61 31.00 12.38
N GLN A 59 -17.53 31.93 13.33
CA GLN A 59 -17.94 31.74 14.72
C GLN A 59 -19.44 31.98 14.88
N VAL A 60 -19.99 32.97 14.18
CA VAL A 60 -21.42 33.30 14.22
C VAL A 60 -22.25 32.31 13.40
N SER A 61 -21.75 31.91 12.23
CA SER A 61 -22.47 31.04 11.28
C SER A 61 -21.60 29.88 10.78
N PRO A 62 -21.17 28.95 11.66
CA PRO A 62 -20.25 27.86 11.30
C PRO A 62 -20.80 26.91 10.24
N HIS A 63 -22.12 26.85 10.05
CA HIS A 63 -22.76 26.00 9.04
C HIS A 63 -22.63 26.55 7.61
N LEU A 64 -22.36 27.85 7.44
CA LEU A 64 -22.18 28.50 6.13
C LEU A 64 -20.73 28.46 5.65
N TYR A 65 -19.79 28.23 6.57
CA TYR A 65 -18.37 28.18 6.28
C TYR A 65 -17.90 26.76 6.58
N SER A 66 -17.65 25.97 5.53
CA SER A 66 -16.92 24.74 5.70
C SER A 66 -15.59 25.10 6.35
N GLN A 67 -15.38 24.72 7.62
CA GLN A 67 -14.10 24.93 8.26
C GLN A 67 -13.06 24.38 7.30
N ALA A 68 -12.23 25.28 6.76
CA ALA A 68 -11.01 24.89 6.10
C ALA A 68 -10.16 24.29 7.21
N THR A 69 -10.44 23.03 7.52
CA THR A 69 -9.49 22.14 8.17
C THR A 69 -8.20 22.44 7.44
N VAL A 70 -7.25 23.02 8.19
CA VAL A 70 -5.86 23.17 7.79
C VAL A 70 -5.56 22.04 6.83
N ALA A 71 -5.11 22.37 5.62
CA ALA A 71 -4.69 21.39 4.64
C ALA A 71 -3.48 20.61 5.20
N ALA A 72 -3.68 19.83 6.26
CA ALA A 72 -3.07 18.53 6.40
C ALA A 72 -3.33 17.90 5.05
N VAL A 73 -2.25 17.64 4.31
CA VAL A 73 -2.22 16.91 3.06
C VAL A 73 -3.32 15.85 3.10
N GLY A 74 -4.49 16.23 2.58
CA GLY A 74 -5.71 15.50 2.87
C GLY A 74 -5.63 14.26 2.02
N LYS A 75 -5.68 13.08 2.65
CA LYS A 75 -5.72 11.81 1.94
C LYS A 75 -6.70 11.96 0.78
N THR A 76 -6.25 11.64 -0.43
CA THR A 76 -7.13 11.74 -1.58
C THR A 76 -8.30 10.79 -1.38
N ARG A 77 -9.42 11.02 -2.08
CA ARG A 77 -10.53 10.04 -2.06
C ARG A 77 -10.08 8.65 -2.50
N ALA A 78 -9.04 8.57 -3.34
CA ALA A 78 -8.46 7.30 -3.75
C ALA A 78 -7.75 6.62 -2.56
N ASP A 79 -6.95 7.37 -1.80
CA ASP A 79 -6.26 6.86 -0.61
C ASP A 79 -7.24 6.40 0.46
N VAL A 80 -8.29 7.19 0.74
CA VAL A 80 -9.33 6.81 1.72
C VAL A 80 -10.06 5.53 1.28
N LYS A 81 -10.32 5.36 -0.03
CA LYS A 81 -10.93 4.13 -0.55
C LYS A 81 -10.00 2.94 -0.43
N ALA A 82 -8.71 3.13 -0.69
CA ALA A 82 -7.70 2.09 -0.53
C ALA A 82 -7.62 1.63 0.93
N GLU A 83 -7.53 2.57 1.87
CA GLU A 83 -7.49 2.27 3.31
C GLU A 83 -8.75 1.57 3.81
N LEU A 84 -9.93 1.99 3.34
CA LEU A 84 -11.18 1.31 3.69
C LEU A 84 -11.20 -0.11 3.13
N ALA A 85 -10.75 -0.30 1.90
CA ALA A 85 -10.64 -1.63 1.30
C ALA A 85 -9.67 -2.52 2.09
N GLU A 86 -8.53 -1.98 2.53
CA GLU A 86 -7.57 -2.68 3.38
C GLU A 86 -8.16 -3.03 4.75
N ALA A 87 -8.82 -2.10 5.43
CA ALA A 87 -9.48 -2.34 6.70
C ALA A 87 -10.56 -3.42 6.59
N ARG A 88 -11.32 -3.45 5.48
CA ARG A 88 -12.26 -4.54 5.17
C ARG A 88 -11.55 -5.86 4.97
N ARG A 89 -10.42 -5.86 4.27
CA ARG A 89 -9.63 -7.06 3.95
C ARG A 89 -9.03 -7.70 5.19
N ASN A 90 -8.57 -6.88 6.13
CA ASN A 90 -7.93 -7.30 7.37
C ASN A 90 -8.94 -7.55 8.50
N GLY A 91 -10.19 -7.14 8.30
CA GLY A 91 -11.26 -7.25 9.29
C GLY A 91 -11.12 -6.26 10.44
N ASP A 92 -10.45 -5.13 10.20
CA ASP A 92 -10.21 -4.10 11.22
C ASP A 92 -11.41 -3.18 11.46
N LEU A 93 -12.45 -3.30 10.63
CA LEU A 93 -13.70 -2.60 10.85
C LEU A 93 -14.40 -3.09 12.13
N ILE A 94 -15.07 -2.16 12.80
CA ILE A 94 -15.92 -2.44 13.95
C ILE A 94 -17.13 -3.24 13.49
N ALA A 95 -17.33 -4.40 14.09
CA ALA A 95 -18.47 -5.29 13.85
C ALA A 95 -19.62 -5.02 14.82
N ASN A 96 -19.33 -4.56 16.03
CA ASN A 96 -20.34 -4.19 17.02
C ASN A 96 -20.00 -2.82 17.63
N GLY A 97 -20.91 -1.86 17.45
CA GLY A 97 -20.75 -0.48 17.93
C GLY A 97 -20.83 -0.33 19.44
N GLU A 98 -21.45 -1.27 20.16
CA GLU A 98 -21.59 -1.25 21.62
C GLU A 98 -20.34 -1.78 22.33
N THR A 99 -19.75 -2.85 21.80
CA THR A 99 -18.56 -3.49 22.39
C THR A 99 -17.25 -3.02 21.78
N GLY A 100 -17.30 -2.35 20.63
CA GLY A 100 -16.11 -1.93 19.88
C GLY A 100 -15.32 -3.08 19.26
N GLN A 101 -15.89 -4.30 19.25
CA GLN A 101 -15.22 -5.48 18.70
C GLN A 101 -15.07 -5.38 17.18
N ARG A 102 -13.93 -5.85 16.67
CA ARG A 102 -13.60 -5.86 15.24
C ARG A 102 -14.00 -7.18 14.57
N PHE A 103 -14.24 -7.16 13.26
CA PHE A 103 -14.60 -8.37 12.49
C PHE A 103 -13.54 -9.47 12.59
N ASN A 104 -12.26 -9.12 12.66
CA ASN A 104 -11.17 -10.08 12.81
C ASN A 104 -11.09 -10.73 14.19
N GLN A 105 -11.67 -10.12 15.23
CA GLN A 105 -11.78 -10.70 16.57
C GLN A 105 -12.94 -11.69 16.65
N LEU A 106 -14.07 -11.38 16.00
CA LEU A 106 -15.25 -12.24 15.94
C LEU A 106 -15.05 -13.43 14.98
N TYR A 107 -14.38 -13.22 13.85
CA TYR A 107 -14.21 -14.23 12.79
C TYR A 107 -12.75 -14.41 12.39
N PRO A 108 -11.86 -14.85 13.30
CA PRO A 108 -10.42 -14.92 13.04
C PRO A 108 -10.08 -15.82 11.85
N GLN A 109 -10.80 -16.93 11.67
CA GLN A 109 -10.61 -17.88 10.56
C GLN A 109 -10.81 -17.21 9.18
N SER A 110 -11.71 -16.23 9.09
CA SER A 110 -12.03 -15.54 7.83
C SER A 110 -10.97 -14.51 7.43
N TYR A 111 -10.17 -14.03 8.39
CA TYR A 111 -9.18 -12.96 8.20
C TYR A 111 -7.73 -13.41 8.39
N ALA A 112 -7.49 -14.65 8.85
CA ALA A 112 -6.17 -15.21 9.14
C ALA A 112 -5.20 -15.15 7.95
N ALA A 113 -5.65 -15.48 6.73
CA ALA A 113 -4.81 -15.49 5.54
C ALA A 113 -4.43 -14.10 5.02
N THR A 114 -5.10 -13.05 5.48
CA THR A 114 -4.93 -11.69 4.96
C THR A 114 -4.19 -10.77 5.92
N ARG A 115 -4.03 -11.20 7.18
CA ARG A 115 -3.36 -10.42 8.23
C ARG A 115 -1.85 -10.44 8.00
N THR A 116 -1.35 -9.55 7.14
CA THR A 116 0.09 -9.43 6.85
C THR A 116 0.88 -8.73 7.95
N ALA A 117 0.20 -8.09 8.91
CA ALA A 117 0.83 -7.40 10.03
C ALA A 117 -0.05 -7.48 11.29
N ALA A 118 0.04 -8.57 12.04
CA ALA A 118 -0.31 -8.53 13.45
C ALA A 118 0.96 -8.23 14.26
N PRO A 119 0.93 -7.35 15.28
CA PRO A 119 2.00 -7.31 16.27
C PRO A 119 2.07 -8.68 16.95
N ALA A 120 3.30 -9.11 17.22
CA ALA A 120 3.64 -10.42 17.77
C ALA A 120 2.72 -10.81 18.93
N GLY A 121 1.85 -11.78 18.67
CA GLY A 121 0.87 -12.30 19.61
C GLY A 121 0.11 -13.39 18.89
N GLU A 122 0.66 -14.60 18.94
CA GLU A 122 0.08 -15.85 18.44
C GLU A 122 0.06 -15.97 16.91
N ALA A 123 1.25 -16.30 16.38
CA ALA A 123 1.41 -16.96 15.11
C ALA A 123 0.72 -18.34 15.14
N LEU A 124 -0.59 -18.37 14.94
CA LEU A 124 -1.30 -19.63 14.66
C LEU A 124 -1.38 -19.85 13.15
N SER A 125 -0.50 -20.75 12.74
CA SER A 125 -0.39 -21.40 11.44
C SER A 125 0.14 -20.53 10.29
N GLN A 126 1.38 -20.84 9.90
CA GLN A 126 1.79 -20.79 8.51
C GLN A 126 0.94 -21.77 7.69
N GLY A 127 -0.36 -21.48 7.54
CA GLY A 127 -1.25 -22.23 6.67
C GLY A 127 -0.79 -22.06 5.23
N LYS A 128 -0.80 -23.15 4.45
CA LYS A 128 -0.48 -23.10 3.02
C LYS A 128 -1.32 -22.01 2.35
N THR A 129 -0.69 -21.15 1.56
CA THR A 129 -1.41 -20.12 0.82
C THR A 129 -2.39 -20.77 -0.17
N ARG A 130 -3.48 -20.09 -0.53
CA ARG A 130 -4.42 -20.62 -1.54
C ARG A 130 -3.72 -20.99 -2.86
N ALA A 131 -2.66 -20.27 -3.23
CA ALA A 131 -1.86 -20.58 -4.40
C ALA A 131 -1.09 -21.91 -4.22
N GLN A 132 -0.49 -22.13 -3.05
CA GLN A 132 0.17 -23.39 -2.71
C GLN A 132 -0.81 -24.56 -2.70
N VAL A 133 -1.99 -24.39 -2.08
CA VAL A 133 -3.04 -25.44 -2.07
C VAL A 133 -3.51 -25.78 -3.48
N LYS A 134 -3.69 -24.78 -4.36
CA LYS A 134 -4.04 -25.02 -5.77
C LYS A 134 -2.92 -25.74 -6.52
N ALA A 135 -1.67 -25.37 -6.29
CA ALA A 135 -0.52 -26.01 -6.91
C ALA A 135 -0.41 -27.48 -6.47
N GLU A 136 -0.58 -27.75 -5.18
CA GLU A 136 -0.56 -29.10 -4.60
C GLU A 136 -1.72 -29.96 -5.11
N LEU A 137 -2.94 -29.42 -5.18
CA LEU A 137 -4.08 -30.12 -5.77
C LEU A 137 -3.83 -30.44 -7.24
N ALA A 138 -3.28 -29.52 -8.02
CA ALA A 138 -2.94 -29.75 -9.42
C ALA A 138 -1.81 -30.79 -9.59
N GLN A 139 -0.89 -30.90 -8.62
CA GLN A 139 0.12 -31.95 -8.59
C GLN A 139 -0.50 -33.31 -8.24
N ALA A 140 -1.35 -33.36 -7.22
CA ALA A 140 -2.06 -34.59 -6.83
C ALA A 140 -2.93 -35.12 -7.97
N VAL A 141 -3.64 -34.25 -8.69
CA VAL A 141 -4.42 -34.63 -9.89
C VAL A 141 -3.51 -35.16 -11.00
N ARG A 142 -2.36 -34.51 -11.26
CA ARG A 142 -1.41 -34.96 -12.30
C ARG A 142 -0.78 -36.32 -11.97
N ASN A 143 -0.52 -36.58 -10.70
CA ASN A 143 0.09 -37.84 -10.25
C ASN A 143 -0.95 -38.93 -9.97
N GLY A 144 -2.25 -38.60 -10.02
CA GLY A 144 -3.32 -39.52 -9.68
C GLY A 144 -3.44 -39.83 -8.19
N ASP A 145 -2.86 -39.00 -7.32
CA ASP A 145 -2.92 -39.14 -5.85
C ASP A 145 -4.26 -38.69 -5.23
N VAL A 146 -5.28 -38.50 -6.08
CA VAL A 146 -6.64 -38.18 -5.66
C VAL A 146 -7.42 -39.48 -5.49
N ILE A 147 -8.24 -39.54 -4.44
CA ILE A 147 -9.13 -40.66 -4.16
C ILE A 147 -10.14 -40.79 -5.31
N ALA A 148 -10.24 -41.99 -5.88
CA ALA A 148 -11.08 -42.26 -7.05
C ALA A 148 -12.54 -42.54 -6.70
N ASP A 149 -12.77 -43.19 -5.55
CA ASP A 149 -14.09 -43.43 -5.00
C ASP A 149 -14.09 -43.32 -3.46
N GLY A 150 -15.25 -43.03 -2.88
CA GLY A 150 -15.39 -42.93 -1.42
C GLY A 150 -15.51 -44.29 -0.70
N GLU A 151 -15.57 -45.39 -1.45
CA GLU A 151 -15.96 -46.71 -0.95
C GLU A 151 -14.76 -47.65 -0.83
N SER A 152 -13.87 -47.64 -1.82
CA SER A 152 -12.63 -48.42 -1.85
C SER A 152 -11.47 -47.65 -1.22
N GLY A 153 -11.52 -46.30 -1.22
CA GLY A 153 -10.46 -45.44 -0.73
C GLY A 153 -9.18 -45.49 -1.59
N LEU A 154 -9.27 -46.11 -2.76
CA LEU A 154 -8.16 -46.26 -3.70
C LEU A 154 -7.91 -44.96 -4.45
N ARG A 155 -6.65 -44.71 -4.79
CA ARG A 155 -6.22 -43.54 -5.57
C ARG A 155 -6.35 -43.81 -7.07
N TYR A 156 -6.50 -42.76 -7.87
CA TYR A 156 -6.60 -42.87 -9.32
C TYR A 156 -5.35 -43.50 -9.97
N ASN A 157 -4.16 -43.30 -9.41
CA ASN A 157 -2.92 -43.93 -9.87
C ASN A 157 -2.85 -45.43 -9.57
N GLU A 158 -3.53 -45.90 -8.53
CA GLU A 158 -3.63 -47.32 -8.17
C GLU A 158 -4.63 -48.05 -9.10
N LEU A 159 -5.74 -47.40 -9.44
CA LEU A 159 -6.76 -47.96 -10.33
C LEU A 159 -6.39 -47.90 -11.82
N PHE A 160 -5.72 -46.83 -12.24
CA PHE A 160 -5.35 -46.59 -13.64
C PHE A 160 -3.86 -46.26 -13.80
N PRO A 161 -2.96 -47.18 -13.46
CA PRO A 161 -1.52 -46.92 -13.44
C PRO A 161 -0.96 -46.50 -14.80
N SER A 162 -1.57 -46.93 -15.91
CA SER A 162 -1.17 -46.54 -17.27
C SER A 162 -1.54 -45.10 -17.65
N ARG A 163 -2.40 -44.42 -16.88
CA ARG A 163 -2.86 -43.05 -17.16
C ARG A 163 -2.09 -41.98 -16.39
N TYR A 164 -1.26 -42.38 -15.43
CA TYR A 164 -0.53 -41.49 -14.55
C TYR A 164 0.97 -41.77 -14.59
N PRO A 165 1.82 -40.75 -14.43
CA PRO A 165 3.26 -40.94 -14.35
C PRO A 165 3.57 -41.82 -13.13
N GLN A 166 4.19 -42.97 -13.37
CA GLN A 166 4.63 -43.85 -12.29
C GLN A 166 5.78 -43.17 -11.56
N PRO A 167 5.77 -43.15 -10.21
CA PRO A 167 6.96 -42.76 -9.48
C PRO A 167 8.07 -43.71 -9.92
N THR A 168 9.11 -43.16 -10.55
CA THR A 168 10.35 -43.89 -10.76
C THR A 168 10.84 -44.19 -9.35
N LEU A 169 10.57 -45.40 -8.86
CA LEU A 169 11.20 -45.92 -7.64
C LEU A 169 12.67 -45.60 -7.81
N ALA A 170 13.17 -44.71 -6.94
CA ALA A 170 14.55 -44.27 -6.96
C ALA A 170 15.41 -45.49 -7.20
N GLN A 171 16.13 -45.44 -8.33
CA GLN A 171 17.06 -46.46 -8.81
C GLN A 171 17.63 -47.21 -7.61
N GLY A 172 17.09 -48.40 -7.34
CA GLY A 172 17.58 -49.22 -6.23
C GLY A 172 19.09 -49.34 -6.40
N LYS A 173 19.83 -49.24 -5.28
CA LYS A 173 21.30 -49.27 -5.19
C LYS A 173 21.92 -49.85 -6.45
N SER A 174 22.69 -49.04 -7.18
CA SER A 174 23.37 -49.50 -8.39
C SER A 174 24.14 -50.78 -8.05
N ARG A 175 24.30 -51.68 -9.02
CA ARG A 175 25.15 -52.88 -8.83
C ARG A 175 26.55 -52.50 -8.31
N ASP A 176 27.00 -51.28 -8.61
CA ASP A 176 28.25 -50.72 -8.09
C ASP A 176 28.20 -50.40 -6.60
N ASP A 177 27.08 -49.91 -6.07
CA ASP A 177 26.89 -49.63 -4.64
C ASP A 177 26.86 -50.93 -3.83
N VAL A 178 26.18 -51.96 -4.35
CA VAL A 178 26.14 -53.29 -3.73
C VAL A 178 27.52 -53.96 -3.73
N ARG A 179 28.31 -53.74 -4.80
CA ARG A 179 29.67 -54.26 -4.90
C ARG A 179 30.63 -53.54 -3.94
N ALA A 180 30.47 -52.23 -3.74
CA ALA A 180 31.27 -51.46 -2.78
C ALA A 180 31.02 -51.90 -1.33
N GLU A 181 29.78 -52.25 -1.00
CA GLU A 181 29.39 -52.73 0.33
C GLU A 181 29.95 -54.14 0.62
N LEU A 182 30.02 -55.01 -0.38
CA LEU A 182 30.60 -56.35 -0.23
C LEU A 182 32.12 -56.34 -0.04
N VAL A 183 32.80 -55.30 -0.54
CA VAL A 183 34.27 -55.18 -0.49
C VAL A 183 34.76 -54.63 0.85
N ASN A 184 33.88 -54.07 1.71
CA ASN A 184 34.31 -53.47 2.98
C ASN A 184 33.39 -53.84 4.18
N PRO A 185 33.45 -55.07 4.71
CA PRO A 185 32.55 -55.55 5.77
C PRO A 185 32.90 -55.06 7.19
N ARG A 186 33.73 -54.01 7.37
CA ARG A 186 34.18 -53.54 8.70
C ARG A 186 33.71 -52.14 9.02
N ALA A 187 32.41 -52.00 9.32
CA ALA A 187 31.89 -50.96 10.20
C ALA A 187 30.48 -51.32 10.69
N VAL A 188 30.27 -52.56 11.16
CA VAL A 188 29.16 -52.84 12.08
C VAL A 188 29.69 -52.52 13.47
N THR A 189 29.55 -51.26 13.88
CA THR A 189 29.76 -50.85 15.26
C THR A 189 28.64 -51.49 16.09
N VAL A 190 29.00 -52.54 16.81
CA VAL A 190 28.21 -53.11 17.91
C VAL A 190 28.11 -52.04 19.01
N ASN A 191 26.91 -51.86 19.57
CA ASN A 191 26.64 -51.02 20.75
C ASN A 191 27.54 -51.37 21.93
#